data_AF-A0A849PLH6-F1
#
_entry.id   AF-A0A849PLH6-F1
#
_cell.length_a   1.000
_cell.length_b   1.000
_cell.length_c   1.000
_cell.angle_alpha   90.00
_cell.angle_beta   90.00
_cell.angle_gamma   90.00
#
_symmetry.space_group_name_H-M   'P 1'
#
loop_
_entity.id
_entity.type
_entity.pdbx_description
1 polymer ?
#
loop_
_entity_poly.entity_id
_entity_poly.type
_entity_poly.pdbx_seq_one_letter_code
_entity_poly.pdbx_strand_id
1 'polypeptide(L)'
;MEIIFEGRREDKDELVKGNLVVGSQEGHALHRIVNQDTEQEVTGEFTSYSVIPSTVRQIKTSRMLLDEAIAQFIGFVLCNGGFDIVELVSGMGLKHDEWMTIKEETSNLDEGQVKEIDDYFKERD
;
A
#
# COMPACT_ATOMS: atom_id res chain seq x y z
N MET A 1 -1.47 -4.65 -10.14
CA MET A 1 -0.39 -5.16 -9.27
C MET A 1 0.71 -4.13 -9.26
N GLU A 2 0.81 -3.33 -8.21
CA GLU A 2 1.83 -2.27 -8.13
C GLU A 2 2.97 -2.74 -7.22
N ILE A 3 4.18 -2.85 -7.78
CA ILE A 3 5.40 -3.21 -7.05
C ILE A 3 6.02 -1.89 -6.59
N ILE A 4 5.96 -1.62 -5.29
CA ILE A 4 6.50 -0.41 -4.70
C ILE A 4 7.94 -0.66 -4.26
N PHE A 5 8.82 0.19 -4.75
CA PHE A 5 10.21 0.29 -4.35
C PHE A 5 10.38 1.53 -3.48
N GLU A 6 11.36 1.48 -2.58
CA GLU A 6 11.89 2.68 -1.96
C GLU A 6 13.37 2.83 -2.28
N GLY A 7 13.85 4.06 -2.27
CA GLY A 7 15.25 4.40 -2.49
C GLY A 7 15.55 5.78 -1.95
N ARG A 8 16.83 6.04 -1.68
CA ARG A 8 17.33 7.35 -1.28
C ARG A 8 17.59 8.18 -2.53
N ARG A 9 17.08 9.42 -2.57
CA ARG A 9 17.32 10.35 -3.69
C ARG A 9 18.81 10.64 -3.86
N GLU A 10 19.23 10.91 -5.10
CA GLU A 10 20.61 11.33 -5.39
C GLU A 10 20.88 12.79 -5.01
N ASP A 11 19.87 13.66 -5.14
CA ASP A 11 20.00 15.11 -4.97
C ASP A 11 19.73 15.60 -3.55
N LYS A 12 19.07 14.78 -2.73
CA LYS A 12 18.69 15.11 -1.35
C LYS A 12 18.72 13.85 -0.49
N ASP A 13 19.14 13.96 0.76
CA ASP A 13 19.14 12.80 1.68
C ASP A 13 17.71 12.49 2.19
N GLU A 14 16.85 12.00 1.30
CA GLU A 14 15.44 11.74 1.55
C GLU A 14 15.03 10.41 0.88
N LEU A 15 14.17 9.65 1.57
CA LEU A 15 13.60 8.42 1.05
C LEU A 15 12.35 8.71 0.21
N VAL A 16 12.29 8.13 -0.98
CA VAL A 16 11.13 8.20 -1.88
C VAL A 16 10.60 6.81 -2.17
N LYS A 17 9.30 6.72 -2.44
CA LYS A 17 8.57 5.47 -2.71
C LYS A 17 7.79 5.58 -4.01
N GLY A 18 7.65 4.45 -4.71
CA GLY A 18 6.90 4.38 -5.97
C GLY A 18 7.40 3.26 -6.87
N ASN A 19 7.07 3.34 -8.15
CA ASN A 19 7.50 2.34 -9.13
C ASN A 19 8.95 2.59 -9.56
N LEU A 20 9.77 1.54 -9.56
CA LEU A 20 11.14 1.61 -10.05
C LEU A 20 11.17 1.56 -11.57
N VAL A 21 11.80 2.55 -12.18
CA VAL A 21 12.14 2.59 -13.60
C VAL A 21 13.65 2.51 -13.73
N VAL A 22 14.14 1.50 -14.45
CA VAL A 22 15.56 1.33 -14.78
C VAL A 22 15.73 1.49 -16.28
N GLY A 23 16.71 2.29 -16.70
CA GLY A 23 16.99 2.52 -18.11
C GLY A 23 18.38 3.09 -18.34
N SER A 24 18.61 3.61 -19.54
CA SER A 24 19.82 4.35 -19.86
C SER A 24 19.50 5.59 -20.70
N GLN A 25 20.20 6.68 -20.42
CA GLN A 25 20.14 7.93 -21.19
C GLN A 25 21.58 8.37 -21.46
N GLU A 26 21.91 8.60 -22.73
CA GLU A 26 23.24 9.06 -23.15
C GLU A 26 24.40 8.15 -22.67
N GLY A 27 24.14 6.84 -22.53
CA GLY A 27 25.14 5.87 -22.06
C GLY A 27 25.28 5.76 -20.55
N HIS A 28 24.50 6.53 -19.77
CA HIS A 28 24.46 6.46 -18.31
C HIS A 28 23.25 5.66 -17.83
N ALA A 29 23.46 4.76 -16.87
CA ALA A 29 22.37 4.02 -16.24
C ALA A 29 21.52 4.96 -15.36
N LEU A 30 20.20 4.91 -15.53
CA LEU A 30 19.24 5.67 -14.76
C LEU A 30 18.41 4.74 -13.87
N HIS A 31 18.30 5.09 -12.59
CA HIS A 31 17.38 4.46 -11.66
C HIS A 31 16.47 5.56 -11.10
N ARG A 32 15.18 5.46 -11.38
CA ARG A 32 14.19 6.45 -10.92
C ARG A 32 13.06 5.77 -10.16
N ILE A 33 12.58 6.45 -9.13
CA ILE A 33 11.32 6.10 -8.48
C ILE A 33 10.27 7.11 -8.93
N VAL A 34 9.18 6.59 -9.50
CA VAL A 34 8.02 7.36 -9.99
C VAL A 34 6.91 7.26 -8.95
N ASN A 35 6.56 8.39 -8.33
CA ASN A 35 5.51 8.46 -7.31
C ASN A 35 4.14 8.76 -7.96
N GLN A 36 3.13 7.93 -7.69
CA GLN A 36 1.78 8.03 -8.24
C GLN A 36 0.75 8.63 -7.26
N ASP A 37 1.12 8.83 -5.99
CA ASP A 37 0.18 9.17 -4.91
C ASP A 37 0.08 10.68 -4.61
N THR A 38 1.00 11.49 -5.14
CA THR A 38 0.86 12.96 -5.05
C THR A 38 -0.15 13.41 -6.10
N GLU A 39 -1.33 13.89 -5.68
CA GLU A 39 -2.24 14.65 -6.55
C GLU A 39 -1.43 15.76 -7.25
N GLN A 40 -1.33 15.69 -8.58
CA GLN A 40 -0.67 16.72 -9.39
C GLN A 40 -1.65 17.41 -10.32
N GLU A 41 -1.51 18.74 -10.41
CA GLU A 41 -2.26 19.61 -11.32
C GLU A 41 -2.06 19.18 -12.78
N VAL A 42 -3.07 18.49 -13.33
CA VAL A 42 -3.59 18.49 -14.71
C VAL A 42 -2.59 18.71 -15.87
N THR A 43 -1.39 18.14 -15.79
CA THR A 43 -0.43 18.13 -16.92
C THR A 43 0.04 16.73 -17.31
N GLY A 44 -0.25 15.70 -16.50
CA GLY A 44 0.02 14.30 -16.83
C GLY A 44 1.50 13.88 -16.72
N GLU A 45 2.38 14.72 -16.17
CA GLU A 45 3.77 14.35 -15.89
C GLU A 45 3.87 13.75 -14.48
N PHE A 46 4.16 12.46 -14.38
CA PHE A 46 4.42 11.82 -13.09
C PHE A 46 5.68 12.39 -12.44
N THR A 47 5.66 12.63 -11.13
CA THR A 47 6.88 13.01 -10.41
C THR A 47 7.85 11.83 -10.39
N SER A 48 9.07 12.04 -10.89
CA SER A 48 10.14 11.04 -10.88
C SER A 48 11.37 11.58 -10.17
N TYR A 49 12.00 10.73 -9.37
CA TYR A 49 13.20 11.07 -8.60
C TYR A 49 14.32 10.11 -8.96
N SER A 50 15.52 10.63 -9.27
CA SER A 50 16.71 9.81 -9.38
C SER A 50 17.10 9.27 -8.00
N VAL A 51 17.41 7.98 -7.91
CA VAL A 51 17.74 7.31 -6.66
C VAL A 51 19.07 6.57 -6.73
N ILE A 52 19.76 6.51 -5.60
CA ILE A 52 21.03 5.80 -5.48
C ILE A 52 20.75 4.29 -5.61
N PRO A 53 21.28 3.60 -6.63
CA PRO A 53 20.89 2.22 -6.94
C PRO A 53 21.09 1.23 -5.78
N SER A 54 22.17 1.39 -5.01
CA SER A 54 22.49 0.52 -3.88
C SER A 54 21.55 0.68 -2.68
N THR A 55 20.69 1.71 -2.69
CA THR A 55 19.70 1.96 -1.64
C THR A 55 18.31 1.49 -2.03
N VAL A 56 18.12 1.08 -3.29
CA VAL A 56 16.83 0.65 -3.80
C VAL A 56 16.48 -0.72 -3.22
N ARG A 57 15.32 -0.81 -2.58
CA ARG A 57 14.75 -2.08 -2.14
C ARG A 57 13.27 -2.16 -2.48
N GLN A 58 12.83 -3.34 -2.89
CA GLN A 58 11.41 -3.64 -2.99
C GLN A 58 10.84 -3.64 -1.58
N ILE A 59 9.82 -2.84 -1.33
CA ILE A 59 9.24 -2.71 0.01
C ILE A 59 7.91 -3.39 0.16
N LYS A 60 7.09 -3.47 -0.89
CA LYS A 60 5.82 -4.19 -0.88
C LYS A 60 5.23 -4.22 -2.28
N THR A 61 4.50 -5.27 -2.61
CA THR A 61 3.41 -5.17 -3.58
C THR A 61 2.22 -4.69 -2.76
N SER A 62 1.66 -3.49 -3.01
CA SER A 62 0.49 -2.99 -2.25
C SER A 62 -0.60 -4.07 -2.15
N ARG A 63 -0.82 -4.75 -3.28
CA ARG A 63 -1.74 -5.89 -3.39
C ARG A 63 -1.44 -7.05 -2.45
N MET A 64 -0.18 -7.36 -2.16
CA MET A 64 0.17 -8.50 -1.31
C MET A 64 -0.23 -8.27 0.15
N LEU A 65 -0.20 -7.02 0.63
CA LEU A 65 -0.70 -6.68 1.98
C LEU A 65 -2.21 -6.76 2.06
N LEU A 66 -2.86 -6.31 1.00
CA LEU A 66 -4.30 -6.37 0.87
C LEU A 66 -4.76 -7.83 0.78
N ASP A 67 -4.03 -8.67 0.03
CA ASP A 67 -4.26 -10.12 -0.03
C ASP A 67 -3.99 -10.80 1.33
N GLU A 68 -2.96 -10.36 2.07
CA GLU A 68 -2.69 -10.83 3.44
C GLU A 68 -3.84 -10.43 4.39
N ALA A 69 -4.35 -9.21 4.31
CA ALA A 69 -5.49 -8.75 5.10
C ALA A 69 -6.75 -9.56 4.78
N ILE A 70 -7.04 -9.80 3.49
CA ILE A 70 -8.14 -10.68 3.05
C ILE A 70 -7.95 -12.09 3.62
N ALA A 71 -6.74 -12.64 3.57
CA ALA A 71 -6.44 -13.96 4.13
C ALA A 71 -6.65 -14.02 5.65
N GLN A 72 -6.31 -12.95 6.39
CA GLN A 72 -6.59 -12.84 7.81
C GLN A 72 -8.09 -12.81 8.11
N PHE A 73 -8.88 -12.08 7.31
CA PHE A 73 -10.35 -12.08 7.43
C PHE A 73 -10.95 -13.46 7.16
N ILE A 74 -10.43 -14.20 6.19
CA ILE A 74 -10.85 -15.59 5.94
C ILE A 74 -10.52 -16.47 7.15
N GLY A 75 -9.31 -16.35 7.70
CA GLY A 75 -8.89 -17.07 8.90
C GLY A 75 -9.79 -16.77 10.11
N PHE A 76 -10.13 -15.50 10.31
CA PHE A 76 -11.04 -15.05 11.36
C PHE A 76 -12.40 -15.74 11.30
N VAL A 77 -13.01 -15.77 10.10
CA VAL A 77 -14.32 -16.42 9.87
C VAL A 77 -14.23 -17.93 10.12
N LEU A 78 -13.17 -18.57 9.63
CA LEU A 78 -12.99 -20.03 9.77
C LEU A 78 -12.70 -20.47 11.20
N CYS A 79 -12.05 -19.64 12.02
CA CYS A 79 -11.77 -19.92 13.42
C CYS A 79 -12.94 -19.61 14.37
N ASN A 80 -14.10 -19.20 13.83
CA ASN A 80 -15.37 -19.04 14.54
C ASN A 80 -15.30 -18.04 15.73
N GLY A 81 -14.74 -16.85 15.46
CA GLY A 81 -15.20 -15.59 16.07
C GLY A 81 -15.05 -15.41 17.58
N GLY A 82 -14.11 -16.07 18.23
CA GLY A 82 -13.81 -15.81 19.65
C GLY A 82 -13.12 -14.46 19.92
N PHE A 83 -12.78 -13.72 18.86
CA PHE A 83 -11.99 -12.48 18.90
C PHE A 83 -12.78 -11.35 18.26
N ASP A 84 -12.49 -10.11 18.68
CA ASP A 84 -13.08 -8.90 18.12
C ASP A 84 -12.46 -8.58 16.75
N ILE A 85 -13.29 -8.35 15.73
CA ILE A 85 -12.82 -8.02 14.38
C ILE A 85 -12.10 -6.67 14.34
N VAL A 86 -12.45 -5.74 15.23
CA VAL A 86 -11.80 -4.45 15.37
C VAL A 86 -10.38 -4.61 15.91
N GLU A 87 -10.16 -5.52 16.87
CA GLU A 87 -8.82 -5.85 17.36
C GLU A 87 -7.96 -6.47 16.25
N LEU A 88 -8.55 -7.31 15.40
CA LEU A 88 -7.85 -7.87 14.23
C LEU A 88 -7.43 -6.75 13.26
N VAL A 89 -8.36 -5.87 12.87
CA VAL A 89 -8.10 -4.72 11.98
C VAL A 89 -7.01 -3.82 12.54
N SER A 90 -7.09 -3.50 13.83
CA SER A 90 -6.09 -2.68 14.51
C SER A 90 -4.72 -3.38 14.57
N GLY A 91 -4.70 -4.67 14.88
CA GLY A 91 -3.48 -5.48 14.98
C GLY A 91 -2.78 -5.70 13.64
N MET A 92 -3.53 -5.75 12.53
CA MET A 92 -2.98 -5.76 11.17
C MET A 92 -2.34 -4.43 10.78
N GLY A 93 -2.69 -3.33 11.46
CA GLY A 93 -2.30 -1.98 11.06
C GLY A 93 -2.95 -1.55 9.74
N LEU A 94 -4.13 -2.11 9.42
CA LEU A 94 -4.88 -1.79 8.21
C LEU A 94 -5.37 -0.34 8.29
N LYS A 95 -5.16 0.41 7.21
CA LYS A 95 -5.60 1.81 7.10
C LYS A 95 -6.97 1.93 6.44
N HIS A 96 -7.58 3.11 6.56
CA HIS A 96 -8.92 3.37 6.02
C HIS A 96 -8.96 3.28 4.48
N ASP A 97 -7.98 3.87 3.79
CA ASP A 97 -7.82 3.79 2.33
C ASP A 97 -7.61 2.34 1.85
N GLU A 98 -6.80 1.58 2.58
CA GLU A 98 -6.58 0.15 2.34
C GLU A 98 -7.87 -0.67 2.53
N TRP A 99 -8.64 -0.38 3.59
CA TRP A 99 -9.94 -1.01 3.84
C TRP A 99 -10.93 -0.74 2.70
N MET A 100 -11.08 0.52 2.30
CA MET A 100 -11.95 0.90 1.18
C MET A 100 -11.56 0.22 -0.13
N THR A 101 -10.27 -0.10 -0.31
CA THR A 101 -9.76 -0.81 -1.48
C THR A 101 -10.16 -2.28 -1.50
N ILE A 102 -10.18 -2.97 -0.34
CA ILE A 102 -10.43 -4.42 -0.26
C ILE A 102 -11.83 -4.81 0.17
N LYS A 103 -12.65 -3.86 0.62
CA LYS A 103 -13.97 -4.10 1.19
C LYS A 103 -14.89 -4.95 0.30
N GLU A 104 -14.86 -4.72 -1.01
CA GLU A 104 -15.67 -5.50 -1.96
C GLU A 104 -15.17 -6.95 -2.12
N GLU A 105 -13.91 -7.21 -1.78
CA GLU A 105 -13.26 -8.51 -1.89
C GLU A 105 -13.42 -9.35 -0.62
N THR A 106 -13.79 -8.74 0.51
CA THR A 106 -14.03 -9.41 1.80
C THR A 106 -15.45 -9.99 1.91
N SER A 107 -15.89 -10.70 0.87
CA SER A 107 -17.23 -11.34 0.81
C SER A 107 -17.46 -12.45 1.85
N ASN A 108 -16.41 -12.86 2.54
CA ASN A 108 -16.45 -13.81 3.65
C ASN A 108 -16.93 -13.17 4.97
N LEU A 109 -16.90 -11.84 5.09
CA LEU A 109 -17.40 -11.12 6.27
C LEU A 109 -18.92 -10.92 6.17
N ASP A 110 -19.60 -10.99 7.30
CA ASP A 110 -21.03 -10.65 7.37
C ASP A 110 -21.26 -9.12 7.46
N GLU A 111 -22.51 -8.69 7.25
CA GLU A 111 -22.87 -7.26 7.26
C GLU A 111 -22.60 -6.57 8.60
N GLY A 112 -22.68 -7.30 9.72
CA GLY A 112 -22.39 -6.77 11.05
C GLY A 112 -20.90 -6.50 11.21
N GLN A 113 -20.07 -7.46 10.81
CA GLN A 113 -18.61 -7.36 10.78
C GLN A 113 -18.13 -6.20 9.90
N VAL A 114 -18.64 -6.11 8.67
CA VAL A 114 -18.31 -5.01 7.75
C VAL A 114 -18.66 -3.66 8.38
N LYS A 115 -19.82 -3.57 9.03
CA LYS A 115 -20.26 -2.34 9.70
C LYS A 115 -19.37 -1.97 10.88
N GLU A 116 -18.94 -2.93 11.70
CA GLU A 116 -18.01 -2.68 12.81
C GLU A 116 -16.67 -2.12 12.33
N ILE A 117 -16.13 -2.64 11.23
CA ILE A 117 -14.90 -2.11 10.62
C ILE A 117 -15.13 -0.69 10.08
N ASP A 118 -16.25 -0.45 9.40
CA ASP A 118 -16.60 0.89 8.90
C ASP A 118 -16.69 1.92 10.03
N ASP A 119 -17.36 1.56 11.13
CA ASP A 119 -17.55 2.43 12.28
C ASP A 119 -16.21 2.67 13.02
N TYR A 120 -15.33 1.67 13.11
CA TYR A 120 -13.96 1.81 13.65
C TYR A 120 -13.13 2.87 12.92
N PHE A 121 -13.22 2.94 11.59
CA PHE A 121 -12.49 3.94 10.79
C PHE A 121 -13.16 5.31 10.84
N LYS A 122 -14.50 5.40 10.86
CA LYS A 122 -15.22 6.69 11.00
C LYS A 122 -14.93 7.43 12.29
N GLU A 123 -14.68 6.73 13.39
CA GLU A 123 -14.34 7.36 14.68
C GLU A 123 -12.91 7.90 14.74
N ARG A 124 -12.06 7.59 13.74
CA ARG A 124 -10.64 7.92 13.71
C ARG A 124 -10.23 8.91 12.62
N ASP A 125 -11.13 9.24 11.71
CA ASP A 125 -10.99 10.32 10.72
C ASP A 125 -11.51 11.66 11.27
#